data_AF-A0AB36RM75-F1
#
_entry.id   AF-A0AB36RM75-F1
#
_cell.length_a   1.000
_cell.length_b   1.000
_cell.length_c   1.000
_cell.angle_alpha   90.00
_cell.angle_beta   90.00
_cell.angle_gamma   90.00
#
_symmetry.space_group_name_H-M   'P 1'
#
loop_
_entity.id
_entity.type
_entity.pdbx_description
1 polymer ?
#
loop_
_entity_poly.entity_id
_entity_poly.type
_entity_poly.pdbx_seq_one_letter_code
_entity_poly.pdbx_strand_id
1 'polypeptide(L)'
;MPDSFSELRHAGGSNKPWVAGGVFALALALIGVALAAAYWSSNPHSNSLPATVTVTAQPSAPGPDLAPAGTYSGTFVRLAETTDGANTLSWPVVATFGGGTATVTYPNSGCSALIDATLHHHPLTDKCEAANGADARWEVAVPDNGLVELTYLEDDQRIAGGTLSIGSDRA
;
A
#
# COMPACT_ATOMS: atom_id res chain seq x y z
N MET A 1 -20.41 -70.66 -35.99
CA MET A 1 -20.90 -69.34 -36.42
C MET A 1 -20.45 -68.37 -35.34
N PRO A 2 -19.43 -67.52 -35.56
CA PRO A 2 -18.90 -66.67 -34.51
C PRO A 2 -19.90 -65.56 -34.19
N ASP A 3 -20.12 -65.33 -32.90
CA ASP A 3 -21.20 -64.50 -32.37
C ASP A 3 -20.94 -63.02 -32.68
N SER A 4 -21.94 -62.36 -33.29
CA SER A 4 -21.90 -60.99 -33.83
C SER A 4 -21.62 -59.87 -32.81
N PHE A 5 -21.40 -60.21 -31.53
CA PHE A 5 -21.11 -59.27 -30.45
C PHE A 5 -19.63 -59.21 -30.06
N SER A 6 -18.78 -60.02 -30.70
CA SER A 6 -17.33 -60.03 -30.44
C SER A 6 -16.62 -58.75 -30.94
N GLU A 7 -17.09 -58.12 -32.02
CA GLU A 7 -16.53 -56.85 -32.51
C GLU A 7 -16.83 -55.65 -31.61
N LEU A 8 -17.98 -55.64 -30.91
CA LEU A 8 -18.36 -54.53 -30.03
C LEU A 8 -17.52 -54.44 -28.76
N ARG A 9 -16.87 -55.54 -28.33
CA ARG A 9 -15.91 -55.52 -27.22
C ARG A 9 -14.55 -54.94 -27.61
N HIS A 10 -14.23 -54.88 -28.90
CA HIS A 10 -12.99 -54.29 -29.42
C HIS A 10 -13.17 -52.88 -30.00
N ALA A 11 -14.41 -52.40 -30.17
CA ALA A 11 -14.71 -51.05 -30.67
C ALA A 11 -14.53 -49.91 -29.64
N GLY A 12 -14.28 -50.25 -28.36
CA GLY A 12 -13.98 -49.26 -27.32
C GLY A 12 -12.51 -48.85 -27.35
N GLY A 13 -12.15 -47.87 -28.19
CA GLY A 13 -10.81 -47.25 -28.16
C GLY A 13 -10.45 -46.77 -26.75
N SER A 14 -9.18 -46.95 -26.36
CA SER A 14 -8.74 -46.66 -24.99
C SER A 14 -9.00 -45.20 -24.62
N ASN A 15 -9.85 -44.97 -23.62
CA ASN A 15 -10.13 -43.66 -23.03
C ASN A 15 -9.04 -43.20 -22.04
N LYS A 16 -8.01 -44.02 -21.81
CA LYS A 16 -6.88 -43.73 -20.91
C LYS A 16 -6.23 -42.35 -21.09
N PRO A 17 -5.93 -41.86 -22.31
CA PRO A 17 -5.32 -40.54 -22.46
C PRO A 17 -6.27 -39.39 -22.08
N TRP A 18 -7.57 -39.54 -22.34
CA TRP A 18 -8.58 -38.56 -21.95
C TRP A 18 -8.80 -38.52 -20.45
N VAL A 19 -8.83 -39.70 -19.81
CA VAL A 19 -8.91 -39.81 -18.35
C VAL A 19 -7.64 -39.24 -17.71
N ALA A 20 -6.46 -39.53 -18.24
CA ALA A 20 -5.20 -38.97 -17.75
C ALA A 20 -5.18 -37.44 -17.89
N GLY A 21 -5.64 -36.90 -19.03
CA GLY A 21 -5.76 -35.46 -19.25
C GLY A 21 -6.73 -34.79 -18.27
N GLY A 22 -7.89 -35.42 -18.01
CA GLY A 22 -8.87 -34.93 -17.04
C GLY A 22 -8.33 -34.90 -15.61
N VAL A 23 -7.60 -35.95 -15.19
CA VAL A 23 -6.96 -36.00 -13.87
C VAL A 23 -5.86 -34.94 -13.75
N PHE A 24 -5.08 -34.71 -14.80
CA PHE A 24 -4.04 -33.67 -14.80
C PHE A 24 -4.64 -32.26 -14.70
N ALA A 25 -5.71 -31.99 -15.46
CA ALA A 25 -6.42 -30.72 -15.40
C ALA A 25 -7.02 -30.46 -14.02
N LEU A 26 -7.62 -31.48 -13.40
CA LEU A 26 -8.13 -31.40 -12.04
C LEU A 26 -7.02 -31.09 -11.03
N ALA A 27 -5.88 -31.78 -11.12
CA ALA A 27 -4.74 -31.56 -10.23
C ALA A 27 -4.20 -30.13 -10.32
N LEU A 28 -4.05 -29.60 -11.54
CA LEU A 28 -3.60 -28.23 -11.75
C LEU A 28 -4.60 -27.20 -11.22
N ALA A 29 -5.91 -27.43 -11.39
CA ALA A 29 -6.93 -26.57 -10.84
C ALA A 29 -6.88 -26.53 -9.31
N LEU A 30 -6.71 -27.68 -8.65
CA LEU A 30 -6.60 -27.77 -7.19
C LEU A 30 -5.35 -27.06 -6.67
N ILE A 31 -4.21 -27.19 -7.35
CA ILE A 31 -2.98 -26.47 -7.01
C ILE A 31 -3.18 -24.96 -7.16
N GLY A 32 -3.81 -24.51 -8.24
CA GLY A 32 -4.12 -23.10 -8.47
C GLY A 32 -5.01 -22.51 -7.37
N VAL A 33 -6.07 -23.23 -6.98
CA VAL A 33 -6.96 -22.82 -5.88
C VAL A 33 -6.20 -22.76 -4.55
N ALA A 34 -5.35 -23.75 -4.27
CA ALA A 34 -4.53 -23.76 -3.05
C ALA A 34 -3.53 -22.61 -2.99
N LEU A 35 -2.86 -22.29 -4.11
CA LEU A 35 -1.94 -21.16 -4.20
C LEU A 35 -2.66 -19.82 -4.07
N ALA A 36 -3.84 -19.67 -4.67
CA ALA A 36 -4.67 -18.48 -4.49
C ALA A 36 -5.11 -18.33 -3.02
N ALA A 37 -5.61 -19.40 -2.40
CA ALA A 37 -5.98 -19.38 -0.98
C ALA A 37 -4.78 -19.05 -0.07
N ALA A 38 -3.61 -19.61 -0.36
CA ALA A 38 -2.38 -19.31 0.36
C ALA A 38 -1.99 -17.85 0.21
N TYR A 39 -2.02 -17.29 -1.01
CA TYR A 39 -1.73 -15.87 -1.27
C TYR A 39 -2.65 -14.94 -0.48
N TRP A 40 -3.95 -15.22 -0.48
CA TRP A 40 -4.94 -14.45 0.28
C TRP A 40 -4.75 -14.61 1.79
N SER A 41 -4.39 -15.80 2.28
CA SER A 41 -4.08 -16.02 3.69
C SER A 41 -2.79 -15.33 4.14
N SER A 42 -1.79 -15.21 3.25
CA SER A 42 -0.52 -14.54 3.52
C SER A 42 -0.59 -13.03 3.34
N ASN A 43 -1.61 -12.53 2.64
CA ASN A 43 -1.96 -11.11 2.56
C ASN A 43 -3.26 -10.83 3.32
N PRO A 44 -3.30 -11.04 4.65
CA PRO A 44 -4.43 -10.56 5.42
C PRO A 44 -4.48 -9.04 5.23
N HIS A 45 -5.52 -8.56 4.55
CA HIS A 45 -5.91 -7.16 4.64
C HIS A 45 -6.41 -6.97 6.07
N SER A 46 -5.47 -6.69 6.96
CA SER A 46 -5.72 -6.45 8.36
C SER A 46 -6.50 -5.14 8.46
N ASN A 47 -7.82 -5.24 8.57
CA ASN A 47 -8.70 -4.17 9.04
C ASN A 47 -8.46 -3.82 10.52
N SER A 48 -7.37 -4.31 11.13
CA SER A 48 -6.90 -3.79 12.41
C SER A 48 -6.25 -2.45 12.16
N LEU A 49 -6.91 -1.40 12.66
CA LEU A 49 -6.28 -0.10 12.87
C LEU A 49 -4.90 -0.35 13.51
N PRO A 50 -3.80 0.12 12.91
CA PRO A 50 -2.47 -0.12 13.45
C PRO A 50 -2.42 0.43 14.88
N ALA A 51 -1.91 -0.38 15.81
CA ALA A 51 -1.60 0.11 17.14
C ALA A 51 -0.46 1.13 17.00
N THR A 52 -0.79 2.41 17.13
CA THR A 52 0.17 3.51 17.12
C THR A 52 1.14 3.34 18.29
N VAL A 53 2.38 2.92 18.00
CA VAL A 53 3.47 2.96 18.98
C VAL A 53 4.09 4.34 18.89
N THR A 54 3.71 5.22 19.82
CA THR A 54 4.21 6.60 19.88
C THR A 54 5.57 6.63 20.56
N VAL A 55 6.64 6.87 19.79
CA VAL A 55 7.97 7.19 20.32
C VAL A 55 8.07 8.71 20.45
N THR A 56 8.03 9.24 21.68
CA THR A 56 8.11 10.69 21.95
C THR A 56 9.56 11.15 22.11
N ALA A 57 10.11 11.78 21.07
CA ALA A 57 11.12 12.83 21.25
C ALA A 57 10.40 14.17 21.13
N GLN A 58 10.48 15.02 22.15
CA GLN A 58 9.73 16.28 22.24
C GLN A 58 10.66 17.47 21.92
N PRO A 59 10.53 18.13 20.75
CA PRO A 59 11.14 19.44 20.53
C PRO A 59 10.18 20.55 20.98
N SER A 60 10.75 21.64 21.49
CA SER A 60 10.03 22.85 21.89
C SER A 60 9.34 23.50 20.68
N ALA A 61 8.12 24.02 20.88
CA ALA A 61 7.26 24.59 19.85
C ALA A 61 8.01 25.54 18.88
N PRO A 62 7.86 25.39 17.55
CA PRO A 62 8.43 26.33 16.60
C PRO A 62 7.61 27.63 16.57
N GLY A 63 8.31 28.77 16.51
CA GLY A 63 7.74 30.04 16.08
C GLY A 63 7.43 30.05 14.57
N PRO A 64 6.68 31.05 14.08
CA PRO A 64 6.07 31.06 12.74
C PRO A 64 7.04 31.03 11.53
N ASP A 65 8.34 31.21 11.77
CA ASP A 65 9.40 31.23 10.72
C ASP A 65 10.30 29.98 10.75
N LEU A 66 10.00 28.98 11.59
CA LEU A 66 10.82 27.79 11.76
C LEU A 66 10.15 26.58 11.10
N ALA A 67 10.94 25.82 10.33
CA ALA A 67 10.51 24.53 9.80
C ALA A 67 9.85 23.70 10.92
N PRO A 68 8.73 22.99 10.64
CA PRO A 68 8.03 22.24 11.66
C PRO A 68 9.01 21.28 12.35
N ALA A 69 8.80 21.05 13.64
CA ALA A 69 9.64 20.16 14.43
C ALA A 69 8.73 19.34 15.35
N GLY A 70 8.97 18.03 15.38
CA GLY A 70 8.17 17.09 16.15
C GLY A 70 7.40 16.11 15.27
N THR A 71 6.59 15.28 15.92
CA THR A 71 5.83 14.20 15.26
C THR A 71 4.37 14.58 15.13
N TYR A 72 3.86 14.47 13.91
CA TYR A 72 2.51 14.78 13.51
C TYR A 72 1.85 13.52 12.95
N SER A 73 0.56 13.37 13.19
CA SER A 73 -0.22 12.23 12.70
C SER A 73 -1.53 12.70 12.11
N GLY A 74 -2.05 11.93 11.15
CA GLY A 74 -3.30 12.25 10.48
C GLY A 74 -3.60 11.27 9.36
N THR A 75 -4.42 11.70 8.42
CA THR A 75 -4.82 10.88 7.28
C THR A 75 -4.54 11.62 5.98
N PHE A 76 -4.00 10.91 5.00
CA PHE A 76 -3.91 11.39 3.63
C PHE A 76 -5.06 10.88 2.81
N VAL A 77 -5.46 11.67 1.83
CA VAL A 77 -6.41 11.32 0.79
C VAL A 77 -5.70 11.39 -0.56
N ARG A 78 -6.12 10.53 -1.49
CA ARG A 78 -5.74 10.66 -2.89
C ARG A 78 -6.38 11.92 -3.48
N LEU A 79 -5.57 12.78 -4.10
CA LEU A 79 -5.99 14.04 -4.71
C LEU A 79 -6.04 13.97 -6.25
N ALA A 80 -5.33 13.02 -6.86
CA ALA A 80 -5.38 12.82 -8.31
C ALA A 80 -6.79 12.40 -8.75
N GLU A 81 -7.39 13.16 -9.67
CA GLU A 81 -8.65 12.81 -10.33
C GLU A 81 -8.46 11.48 -11.08
N THR A 82 -9.06 10.42 -10.53
CA THR A 82 -9.26 9.20 -11.30
C THR A 82 -10.51 9.39 -12.16
N THR A 83 -10.44 8.96 -13.42
CA THR A 83 -11.55 9.03 -14.39
C THR A 83 -12.83 8.34 -13.89
N ASP A 84 -12.74 7.54 -12.82
CA ASP A 84 -13.83 6.79 -12.19
C ASP A 84 -14.39 7.41 -10.89
N GLY A 85 -14.03 8.65 -10.54
CA GLY A 85 -14.64 9.35 -9.39
C GLY A 85 -14.34 8.74 -8.01
N ALA A 86 -13.32 7.88 -7.90
CA ALA A 86 -12.90 7.22 -6.66
C ALA A 86 -11.96 8.12 -5.83
N ASN A 87 -12.45 9.29 -5.42
CA ASN A 87 -11.74 10.22 -4.51
C ASN A 87 -11.78 9.78 -3.03
N THR A 88 -11.76 8.47 -2.74
CA THR A 88 -12.11 7.95 -1.39
C THR A 88 -11.05 7.08 -0.73
N LEU A 89 -9.90 6.87 -1.37
CA LEU A 89 -8.77 6.20 -0.69
C LEU A 89 -8.14 7.16 0.30
N SER A 90 -8.39 6.90 1.59
CA SER A 90 -7.75 7.58 2.71
C SER A 90 -6.91 6.59 3.51
N TRP A 91 -5.74 7.01 3.99
CA TRP A 91 -4.84 6.16 4.76
C TRP A 91 -4.10 6.95 5.85
N PRO A 92 -3.76 6.30 6.99
CA PRO A 92 -3.05 6.96 8.08
C PRO A 92 -1.60 7.26 7.68
N VAL A 93 -1.09 8.39 8.17
CA VAL A 93 0.30 8.83 8.02
C VAL A 93 0.82 9.38 9.34
N VAL A 94 2.10 9.12 9.58
CA VAL A 94 2.89 9.77 10.63
C VAL A 94 4.07 10.47 9.97
N ALA A 95 4.25 11.76 10.25
CA ALA A 95 5.39 12.54 9.79
C ALA A 95 6.16 13.10 10.98
N THR A 96 7.47 12.87 11.02
CA THR A 96 8.35 13.43 12.04
C THR A 96 9.29 14.42 11.39
N PHE A 97 9.24 15.68 11.82
CA PHE A 97 10.08 16.74 11.30
C PHE A 97 11.23 17.05 12.26
N GLY A 98 12.43 17.21 11.70
CA GLY A 98 13.68 17.47 12.40
C GLY A 98 14.31 18.82 12.04
N GLY A 99 13.50 19.88 11.85
CA GLY A 99 14.02 21.24 11.64
C GLY A 99 14.72 21.46 10.28
N GLY A 100 14.24 20.80 9.22
CA GLY A 100 14.75 20.97 7.86
C GLY A 100 14.61 19.71 7.00
N THR A 101 14.55 18.54 7.64
CA THR A 101 14.20 17.26 7.02
C THR A 101 12.99 16.66 7.73
N ALA A 102 12.31 15.73 7.10
CA ALA A 102 11.23 14.98 7.72
C ALA A 102 11.28 13.51 7.36
N THR A 103 10.69 12.64 8.17
CA THR A 103 10.43 11.25 7.81
C THR A 103 8.94 11.01 7.80
N VAL A 104 8.41 10.52 6.68
CA VAL A 104 7.02 10.10 6.55
C VAL A 104 6.95 8.58 6.62
N THR A 105 6.05 8.08 7.44
CA THR A 105 5.78 6.65 7.58
C THR A 105 4.31 6.38 7.33
N TYR A 106 4.05 5.36 6.51
CA TYR A 106 2.72 4.83 6.20
C TYR A 106 2.55 3.52 6.96
N PRO A 107 1.86 3.52 8.12
CA PRO A 107 1.82 2.36 9.00
C PRO A 107 1.20 1.11 8.34
N ASN A 108 0.25 1.31 7.42
CA ASN A 108 -0.46 0.22 6.77
C ASN A 108 0.38 -0.52 5.72
N SER A 109 1.29 0.17 5.03
CA SER A 109 2.15 -0.43 4.00
C SER A 109 3.55 -0.77 4.52
N GLY A 110 3.96 -0.21 5.67
CA GLY A 110 5.33 -0.29 6.15
C GLY A 110 6.32 0.50 5.28
N CYS A 111 5.81 1.37 4.41
CA CYS A 111 6.65 2.32 3.70
C CYS A 111 7.09 3.43 4.67
N SER A 112 8.39 3.67 4.74
CA SER A 112 8.97 4.84 5.39
C SER A 112 9.90 5.54 4.42
N ALA A 113 9.83 6.85 4.36
CA ALA A 113 10.62 7.67 3.47
C ALA A 113 11.15 8.92 4.17
N LEU A 114 12.29 9.39 3.71
CA LEU A 114 12.92 10.63 4.10
C LEU A 114 12.51 11.72 3.12
N ILE A 115 12.02 12.83 3.64
CA ILE A 115 11.92 14.12 2.97
C ILE A 115 13.19 14.89 3.31
N ASP A 116 14.04 15.11 2.32
CA ASP A 116 15.27 15.86 2.51
C ASP A 116 15.04 17.38 2.58
N ALA A 117 16.11 18.15 2.76
CA ALA A 117 16.03 19.61 2.83
C ALA A 117 15.61 20.28 1.51
N THR A 118 15.65 19.53 0.40
CA THR A 118 15.15 19.94 -0.91
C THR A 118 13.72 19.48 -1.17
N LEU A 119 13.06 18.89 -0.17
CA LEU A 119 11.70 18.37 -0.21
C LEU A 119 11.53 17.15 -1.13
N HIS A 120 12.63 16.50 -1.54
CA HIS A 120 12.56 15.28 -2.32
C HIS A 120 12.32 14.06 -1.42
N HIS A 121 11.57 13.12 -1.98
CA HIS A 121 11.22 11.87 -1.31
C HIS A 121 12.26 10.78 -1.59
N HIS A 122 12.90 10.28 -0.54
CA HIS A 122 13.85 9.17 -0.60
C HIS A 122 13.29 7.97 0.18
N PRO A 123 12.96 6.85 -0.47
CA PRO A 123 12.46 5.68 0.22
C PRO A 123 13.54 5.10 1.15
N LEU A 124 13.18 4.88 2.41
CA LEU A 124 14.04 4.20 3.40
C LEU A 124 13.76 2.70 3.46
N THR A 125 12.60 2.26 2.95
CA THR A 125 12.21 0.85 2.89
C THR A 125 11.83 0.45 1.46
N ASP A 126 12.11 -0.81 1.10
CA ASP A 126 11.76 -1.39 -0.22
C ASP A 126 10.24 -1.53 -0.44
N LYS A 127 9.44 -1.20 0.57
CA LYS A 127 7.97 -1.22 0.54
C LYS A 127 7.37 0.10 0.03
N CYS A 128 8.19 1.12 -0.13
CA CYS A 128 7.79 2.35 -0.78
C CYS A 128 7.80 2.12 -2.29
N GLU A 129 6.62 2.11 -2.90
CA GLU A 129 6.52 2.19 -4.35
C GLU A 129 7.21 3.49 -4.77
N ALA A 130 8.37 3.36 -5.43
CA ALA A 130 9.01 4.51 -6.06
C ALA A 130 8.15 4.92 -7.25
N ALA A 131 7.80 6.20 -7.33
CA ALA A 131 7.23 6.78 -8.53
C ALA A 131 8.21 6.49 -9.68
N ASN A 132 7.83 5.58 -10.59
CA ASN A 132 8.72 5.15 -11.66
C ASN A 132 8.96 6.32 -12.63
N GLY A 133 10.07 7.04 -12.43
CA GLY A 133 10.54 8.08 -13.35
C GLY A 133 9.90 9.47 -13.20
N ALA A 134 9.03 9.68 -12.21
CA ALA A 134 8.45 10.98 -11.90
C ALA A 134 9.32 11.76 -10.89
N ASP A 135 9.41 13.08 -11.05
CA ASP A 135 10.05 13.92 -10.04
C ASP A 135 9.12 14.06 -8.82
N ALA A 136 9.39 13.27 -7.78
CA ALA A 136 8.58 13.20 -6.58
C ALA A 136 9.06 14.19 -5.52
N ARG A 137 8.18 15.10 -5.09
CA ARG A 137 8.48 16.10 -4.06
C ARG A 137 7.31 16.37 -3.13
N TRP A 138 7.61 16.98 -2.00
CA TRP A 138 6.63 17.37 -0.98
C TRP A 138 6.42 18.87 -0.95
N GLU A 139 5.16 19.28 -0.80
CA GLU A 139 4.79 20.61 -0.33
C GLU A 139 4.42 20.50 1.15
N VAL A 140 5.05 21.34 1.97
CA VAL A 140 4.82 21.42 3.42
C VAL A 140 4.27 22.81 3.72
N ALA A 141 3.08 22.90 4.28
CA ALA A 141 2.52 24.14 4.81
C ALA A 141 2.22 23.99 6.30
N VAL A 142 2.52 25.01 7.09
CA VAL A 142 2.27 25.03 8.54
C VAL A 142 1.23 26.12 8.81
N PRO A 143 -0.06 25.82 8.70
CA PRO A 143 -1.08 26.79 9.07
C PRO A 143 -0.99 27.13 10.58
N ASP A 144 -1.40 28.35 10.93
CA ASP A 144 -1.37 28.88 12.30
C ASP A 144 -2.29 28.09 13.24
N ASN A 145 -1.81 27.01 13.86
CA ASN A 145 -2.56 26.18 14.85
C ASN A 145 -1.86 24.87 15.26
N GLY A 146 -0.57 24.69 14.98
CA GLY A 146 0.11 23.41 15.29
C GLY A 146 -0.36 22.25 14.39
N LEU A 147 -0.92 22.58 13.24
CA LEU A 147 -1.22 21.66 12.15
C LEU A 147 -0.12 21.76 11.09
N VAL A 148 0.08 20.68 10.34
CA VAL A 148 0.96 20.64 9.18
C VAL A 148 0.19 20.02 8.04
N GLU A 149 0.06 20.75 6.94
CA GLU A 149 -0.48 20.24 5.69
C GLU A 149 0.67 19.72 4.83
N LEU A 150 0.52 18.47 4.38
CA LEU A 150 1.46 17.81 3.49
C LEU A 150 0.76 17.46 2.20
N THR A 151 1.39 17.81 1.09
CA THR A 151 0.95 17.40 -0.25
C THR A 151 2.11 16.71 -0.96
N TYR A 152 1.84 15.52 -1.47
CA TYR A 152 2.76 14.74 -2.29
C TYR A 152 2.52 15.05 -3.76
N LEU A 153 3.57 15.45 -4.46
CA LEU A 153 3.54 15.77 -5.88
C LEU A 153 4.42 14.82 -6.68
N GLU A 154 3.91 14.42 -7.84
CA GLU A 154 4.66 13.71 -8.87
C GLU A 154 4.49 14.51 -10.17
N ASP A 155 5.59 14.93 -10.81
CA ASP A 155 5.57 15.73 -12.05
C ASP A 155 4.63 16.95 -11.96
N ASP A 156 4.71 17.70 -10.85
CA ASP A 156 3.85 18.84 -10.50
C ASP A 156 2.36 18.52 -10.26
N GLN A 157 1.94 17.25 -10.36
CA GLN A 157 0.57 16.84 -10.05
C GLN A 157 0.41 16.47 -8.59
N ARG A 158 -0.64 16.99 -7.95
CA ARG A 158 -0.99 16.65 -6.57
C ARG A 158 -1.61 15.25 -6.53
N ILE A 159 -0.84 14.27 -6.06
CA ILE A 159 -1.26 12.87 -6.03
C ILE A 159 -1.98 12.53 -4.74
N ALA A 160 -1.46 13.02 -3.62
CA ALA A 160 -2.01 12.77 -2.30
C ALA A 160 -1.75 13.95 -1.37
N GLY A 161 -2.57 14.11 -0.33
CA GLY A 161 -2.31 15.10 0.69
C GLY A 161 -3.27 15.01 1.85
N GLY A 162 -2.99 15.79 2.88
CA GLY A 162 -3.84 15.88 4.06
C GLY A 162 -3.23 16.74 5.15
N THR A 163 -4.04 16.98 6.17
CA THR A 163 -3.64 17.74 7.35
C THR A 163 -3.26 16.79 8.47
N LEU A 164 -2.09 17.01 9.05
CA LEU A 164 -1.60 16.30 10.22
C LEU A 164 -1.66 17.24 11.44
N SER A 165 -1.97 16.69 12.60
CA SER A 165 -1.96 17.41 13.86
C SER A 165 -0.90 16.85 14.79
N ILE A 166 -0.37 17.73 15.65
CA ILE A 166 0.36 17.28 16.82
C ILE A 166 -0.63 16.55 17.75
N GLY A 167 -0.27 15.33 18.18
CA GLY A 167 -1.14 14.56 19.07
C GLY A 167 -1.45 15.37 20.33
N SER A 168 -2.72 15.75 20.51
CA SER A 168 -3.13 16.54 21.66
C SER A 168 -3.45 15.58 22.80
N ASP A 169 -2.57 15.51 23.80
CA ASP A 169 -2.90 14.92 25.09
C ASP A 169 -4.09 15.69 25.68
N ARG A 170 -5.24 15.04 25.84
CA ARG A 170 -6.16 15.44 26.91
C ARG A 170 -5.65 14.78 28.18
N ALA A 171 -5.06 15.62 29.03
CA ALA A 171 -4.80 15.37 30.44
C ALA A 171 -6.07 14.92 31.19
#